data_AF-A0A413WPK3-F1
#
_entry.id   AF-A0A413WPK3-F1
#
_cell.length_a   1.000
_cell.length_b   1.000
_cell.length_c   1.000
_cell.angle_alpha   90.00
_cell.angle_beta   90.00
_cell.angle_gamma   90.00
#
_symmetry.space_group_name_H-M   'P 1'
#
loop_
_entity.id
_entity.type
_entity.pdbx_description
1 polymer ?
#
loop_
_entity_poly.entity_id
_entity_poly.type
_entity_poly.pdbx_seq_one_letter_code
_entity_poly.pdbx_strand_id
1 'polypeptide(L)'
;MFWYVQGEPKAWRELGEAVPAGSYQILGNTGPLLLVIPAYRAVVVRMYNKRYNYGGERYLDYLREFSNLAAETVRSAGAPMQ
;
A
#
# COMPACT_ATOMS: atom_id res chain seq x y z
N MET A 1 -12.09 9.63 8.24
CA MET A 1 -10.83 8.88 8.04
C MET A 1 -11.21 7.44 7.83
N PHE A 2 -10.88 6.85 6.68
CA PHE A 2 -11.36 5.52 6.29
C PHE A 2 -10.19 4.57 6.04
N TRP A 3 -10.39 3.30 6.37
CA TRP A 3 -9.48 2.21 6.04
C TRP A 3 -9.95 1.54 4.75
N TYR A 4 -9.03 1.28 3.84
CA TYR A 4 -9.28 0.57 2.58
C TYR A 4 -8.77 -0.86 2.73
N VAL A 5 -9.67 -1.85 2.59
CA VAL A 5 -9.35 -3.28 2.73
C VAL A 5 -9.29 -3.92 1.35
N GLN A 6 -8.24 -4.72 1.11
CA GLN A 6 -8.10 -5.50 -0.12
C GLN A 6 -8.98 -6.74 -0.06
N GLY A 7 -9.97 -6.77 -0.95
CA GLY A 7 -10.69 -7.99 -1.33
C GLY A 7 -10.10 -8.55 -2.62
N GLU A 8 -10.96 -8.80 -3.61
CA GLU A 8 -10.52 -9.09 -4.98
C GLU A 8 -9.85 -7.85 -5.61
N PRO A 9 -8.66 -8.00 -6.23
CA PRO A 9 -8.02 -6.90 -6.95
C PRO A 9 -8.90 -6.40 -8.10
N LYS A 10 -9.11 -5.08 -8.18
CA LYS A 10 -9.86 -4.43 -9.28
C LYS A 10 -9.20 -3.11 -9.65
N ALA A 11 -9.44 -2.64 -10.87
CA ALA A 11 -8.83 -1.42 -11.41
C ALA A 11 -9.13 -0.15 -10.59
N TRP A 12 -10.31 -0.07 -9.96
CA TRP A 12 -10.74 1.07 -9.16
C TRP A 12 -10.41 0.96 -7.66
N ARG A 13 -9.59 0.00 -7.26
CA ARG A 13 -9.13 -0.17 -5.88
C ARG A 13 -7.79 0.53 -5.68
N GLU A 14 -7.62 1.10 -4.49
CA GLU A 14 -6.44 1.85 -4.08
C GLU A 14 -5.21 0.96 -3.79
N LEU A 15 -5.43 -0.33 -3.49
CA LEU A 15 -4.37 -1.31 -3.30
C LEU A 15 -4.09 -2.05 -4.61
N GLY A 16 -2.81 -2.16 -4.94
CA GLY A 16 -2.34 -2.83 -6.13
C GLY A 16 -2.50 -4.35 -6.08
N GLU A 17 -2.37 -4.99 -7.25
CA GLU A 17 -2.61 -6.43 -7.45
C GLU A 17 -1.57 -7.35 -6.78
N ALA A 18 -0.35 -6.86 -6.52
CA ALA A 18 0.67 -7.62 -5.80
C ALA A 18 0.42 -7.66 -4.28
N VAL A 19 -0.54 -6.88 -3.78
CA VAL A 19 -0.93 -6.85 -2.37
C VAL A 19 -1.86 -8.02 -2.06
N PRO A 20 -1.51 -8.91 -1.10
CA PRO A 20 -2.36 -10.04 -0.72
C PRO A 20 -3.75 -9.60 -0.24
N ALA A 21 -4.76 -10.43 -0.53
CA ALA A 21 -6.11 -10.26 -0.01
C ALA A 21 -6.09 -10.21 1.54
N GLY A 22 -7.00 -9.40 2.11
CA GLY A 22 -7.05 -9.14 3.56
C GLY A 22 -6.06 -8.10 4.06
N SER A 23 -5.18 -7.56 3.20
CA SER A 23 -4.35 -6.40 3.53
C SER A 23 -5.20 -5.13 3.62
N TYR A 24 -4.74 -4.13 4.35
CA TYR A 24 -5.48 -2.89 4.53
C TYR A 24 -4.59 -1.67 4.67
N GLN A 25 -5.07 -0.52 4.19
CA GLN A 25 -4.34 0.74 4.23
C GLN A 25 -5.17 1.91 4.75
N ILE A 26 -4.47 2.90 5.29
CA ILE A 26 -5.00 4.19 5.69
C ILE A 26 -4.11 5.32 5.19
N LEU A 27 -4.75 6.42 4.81
CA LEU A 27 -4.11 7.59 4.23
C LEU A 27 -4.33 8.79 5.14
N GLY A 28 -3.24 9.49 5.46
CA GLY A 28 -3.28 10.75 6.15
C GLY A 28 -3.33 11.92 5.18
N ASN A 29 -4.02 12.98 5.58
CA ASN A 29 -4.23 14.18 4.76
C ASN A 29 -2.93 14.90 4.36
N THR A 30 -1.85 14.73 5.13
CA THR A 30 -0.54 15.35 4.90
C THR A 30 0.48 14.42 4.24
N GLY A 31 0.01 13.35 3.59
CA GLY A 31 0.87 12.38 2.90
C GLY A 31 1.36 11.14 3.67
N PRO A 32 1.16 10.95 5.00
CA PRO A 32 1.53 9.70 5.63
C PRO A 32 0.60 8.57 5.19
N LEU A 33 1.14 7.37 5.06
CA LEU A 33 0.41 6.18 4.62
C LEU A 33 0.89 4.98 5.44
N LEU A 34 -0.06 4.18 5.93
CA LEU A 34 0.22 2.88 6.54
C LEU A 34 -0.44 1.79 5.70
N LEU A 35 0.31 0.73 5.41
CA LEU A 35 -0.13 -0.49 4.75
C LEU A 35 0.18 -1.67 5.65
N VAL A 36 -0.84 -2.43 6.03
CA VAL A 36 -0.72 -3.66 6.80
C VAL A 36 -0.91 -4.85 5.88
N ILE A 37 0.03 -5.79 5.90
CA ILE A 37 0.03 -7.00 5.07
C ILE A 37 0.09 -8.23 5.99
N PRO A 38 -1.05 -8.74 6.47
CA PRO A 38 -1.10 -9.85 7.42
C PRO A 38 -0.38 -11.11 6.93
N ALA A 39 -0.54 -11.44 5.64
CA ALA A 39 0.09 -12.60 5.02
C ALA A 39 1.62 -12.60 5.14
N TYR A 40 2.24 -11.41 5.23
CA TYR A 40 3.69 -11.24 5.37
C TYR A 40 4.13 -10.84 6.78
N ARG A 41 3.19 -10.75 7.74
CA ARG A 41 3.45 -10.27 9.11
C ARG A 41 4.18 -8.92 9.14
N ALA A 42 3.83 -8.03 8.23
CA ALA A 42 4.53 -6.78 8.01
C ALA A 42 3.60 -5.57 8.04
N VAL A 43 4.14 -4.44 8.49
CA VAL A 43 3.54 -3.12 8.38
C VAL A 43 4.53 -2.22 7.65
N VAL A 44 4.08 -1.62 6.54
CA VAL A 44 4.86 -0.66 5.78
C VAL A 44 4.35 0.74 6.09
N VAL A 45 5.26 1.63 6.43
CA VAL A 45 4.96 3.00 6.82
C VAL A 45 5.69 3.96 5.89
N ARG A 46 4.93 4.86 5.26
CA ARG A 46 5.47 6.02 4.55
C ARG A 46 5.14 7.28 5.34
N MET A 47 6.18 7.99 5.78
CA MET A 47 6.06 9.29 6.44
C MET A 47 6.59 10.37 5.49
N TYR A 48 5.69 10.99 4.74
CA TYR A 48 6.05 12.04 3.80
C TYR A 48 5.15 13.26 4.03
N ASN A 49 5.64 14.23 4.80
CA ASN A 49 4.90 15.41 5.28
C ASN A 49 4.83 16.51 4.22
N LYS A 50 4.02 16.32 3.18
CA LYS A 50 3.71 17.37 2.20
C LYS A 50 2.23 17.27 1.80
N ARG A 51 1.61 18.39 1.44
CA ARG A 51 0.18 18.38 1.07
C ARG A 51 0.05 18.12 -0.44
N TYR A 52 -0.97 17.37 -0.85
CA TYR A 52 -1.29 17.03 -2.26
C TYR A 52 -0.33 16.01 -2.94
N ASN A 53 0.16 15.03 -2.19
CA ASN A 53 1.30 14.19 -2.61
C ASN A 53 0.95 12.90 -3.34
N TYR A 54 -0.33 12.60 -3.52
CA TYR A 54 -0.74 11.33 -4.11
C TYR A 54 -0.90 11.44 -5.64
N GLY A 55 -0.22 12.38 -6.31
CA GLY A 55 -0.21 12.42 -7.78
C GLY A 55 -1.40 13.11 -8.45
N GLY A 56 -2.22 13.87 -7.70
CA GLY A 56 -3.33 14.65 -8.26
C GLY A 56 -4.34 13.78 -9.00
N GLU A 57 -4.49 13.98 -10.30
CA GLU A 57 -5.36 13.17 -11.17
C GLU A 57 -4.96 11.69 -11.25
N ARG A 58 -3.69 11.37 -10.95
CA ARG A 58 -3.14 10.00 -10.95
C ARG A 58 -3.13 9.34 -9.58
N TYR A 59 -4.09 9.72 -8.73
CA TYR A 59 -4.24 9.24 -7.36
C TYR A 59 -4.20 7.72 -7.22
N LEU A 60 -5.03 7.03 -8.00
CA LEU A 60 -5.14 5.57 -7.92
C LEU A 60 -3.85 4.89 -8.40
N ASP A 61 -3.28 5.36 -9.51
CA ASP A 61 -2.02 4.82 -10.05
C ASP A 61 -0.92 4.86 -8.99
N TYR A 62 -0.77 6.03 -8.33
CA TYR A 62 0.26 6.24 -7.33
C TYR A 62 0.13 5.26 -6.15
N LEU A 63 -1.08 5.11 -5.61
CA LEU A 63 -1.32 4.22 -4.47
C LEU A 63 -1.11 2.75 -4.84
N ARG A 64 -1.52 2.35 -6.05
CA ARG A 64 -1.33 0.99 -6.56
C ARG A 64 0.14 0.69 -6.78
N GLU A 65 0.89 1.59 -7.41
CA GLU A 65 2.33 1.46 -7.63
C GLU A 65 3.08 1.35 -6.30
N PHE A 66 2.82 2.27 -5.37
CA PHE A 66 3.44 2.25 -4.04
C PHE A 66 3.17 0.93 -3.31
N SER A 67 1.90 0.50 -3.26
CA SER A 67 1.51 -0.70 -2.51
C SER A 67 2.03 -1.98 -3.15
N ASN A 68 2.12 -2.04 -4.48
CA ASN A 68 2.78 -3.15 -5.19
C ASN A 68 4.26 -3.25 -4.83
N LEU A 69 5.00 -2.15 -4.98
CA LEU A 69 6.44 -2.11 -4.66
C LEU A 69 6.70 -2.49 -3.19
N ALA A 70 5.86 -2.00 -2.27
CA ALA A 70 5.94 -2.34 -0.86
C ALA A 70 5.72 -3.84 -0.62
N ALA A 71 4.66 -4.42 -1.18
CA ALA A 71 4.34 -5.84 -1.02
C ALA A 71 5.43 -6.74 -1.63
N GLU A 72 5.93 -6.39 -2.81
CA GLU A 72 7.01 -7.14 -3.49
C GLU A 72 8.32 -7.08 -2.71
N THR A 73 8.69 -5.91 -2.19
CA THR A 73 9.91 -5.71 -1.39
C THR A 73 9.85 -6.54 -0.10
N VAL A 74 8.73 -6.47 0.62
CA VAL A 74 8.53 -7.24 1.86
C VAL A 74 8.56 -8.74 1.58
N ARG A 75 7.89 -9.20 0.51
CA ARG A 75 7.89 -10.61 0.10
C ARG A 75 9.31 -11.11 -0.19
N SER A 76 10.11 -10.33 -0.91
CA SER A 76 11.49 -10.67 -1.27
C SER A 76 12.43 -10.66 -0.06
N ALA A 77 12.21 -9.76 0.91
CA ALA A 77 12.97 -9.71 2.16
C ALA A 77 12.63 -10.87 3.12
N GLY A 78 11.46 -11.49 2.97
CA GLY A 78 11.02 -12.67 3.73
C GLY A 78 11.49 -14.01 3.17
N ALA A 79 12.21 -14.02 2.03
CA ALA A 79 12.89 -15.23 1.57
C ALA A 79 14.03 -15.54 2.56
N PRO A 80 14.15 -16.77 3.08
CA PRO A 80 15.26 -17.12 3.96
C PRO A 80 16.57 -16.78 3.24
N MET A 81 17.41 -15.99 3.91
CA MET A 81 18.80 -15.78 3.52
C MET A 81 19.45 -17.16 3.51
N GLN A 82 19.78 -17.66 2.31
CA GLN A 82 20.47 -18.94 2.12
C GLN A 82 21.89 -18.86 2.68
#